data_AF-X1UBT0-F1
#
_entry.id   AF-X1UBT0-F1
#
_cell.length_a   1.000
_cell.length_b   1.000
_cell.length_c   1.000
_cell.angle_alpha   90.00
_cell.angle_beta   90.00
_cell.angle_gamma   90.00
#
_symmetry.space_group_name_H-M   'P 1'
#
loop_
_entity.id
_entity.type
_entity.pdbx_description
1 polymer ?
#
loop_
_entity_poly.entity_id
_entity_poly.type
_entity_poly.pdbx_seq_one_letter_code
_entity_poly.pdbx_strand_id
1 'polypeptide(L)'
;SPNLALMKLSAYHKAKGDQVFLNFPLNRPDITYASCVFTWNAKRRATVPHGATVGGSGIDLKAELLPEVEHIMPDYSLYPGIDSSMGFTSRGCIRKCPWCIVPEKEGQIKPWSFHWV
;
A
#
# COMPACT_ATOMS: atom_id res chain seq x y z
N SER A 1 -6.79 -0.47 11.27
CA SER A 1 -6.00 0.67 10.79
C SER A 1 -6.01 0.63 9.28
N PRO A 2 -6.29 1.75 8.60
CA PRO A 2 -6.37 1.78 7.15
C PRO A 2 -5.00 1.61 6.51
N ASN A 3 -5.00 1.06 5.29
CA ASN A 3 -3.79 0.82 4.52
C ASN A 3 -3.86 1.58 3.20
N LEU A 4 -3.00 2.60 3.05
CA LEU A 4 -3.02 3.48 1.88
C LEU A 4 -2.78 2.73 0.56
N ALA A 5 -1.91 1.72 0.55
CA ALA A 5 -1.65 0.92 -0.65
C ALA A 5 -2.90 0.11 -1.06
N LEU A 6 -3.61 -0.48 -0.10
CA LEU A 6 -4.86 -1.20 -0.38
C LEU A 6 -5.98 -0.27 -0.87
N MET A 7 -6.06 0.96 -0.34
CA MET A 7 -7.01 1.97 -0.82
C MET A 7 -6.73 2.37 -2.27
N LYS A 8 -5.45 2.53 -2.64
CA LYS A 8 -5.05 2.83 -4.02
C LYS A 8 -5.35 1.67 -4.98
N LEU A 9 -5.04 0.44 -4.57
CA LEU A 9 -5.41 -0.77 -5.31
C LEU A 9 -6.93 -0.88 -5.49
N SER A 10 -7.71 -0.58 -4.45
CA SER A 10 -9.17 -0.56 -4.54
C SER A 10 -9.69 0.47 -5.54
N ALA A 11 -9.16 1.69 -5.52
CA ALA A 11 -9.51 2.72 -6.50
C ALA A 11 -9.20 2.28 -7.93
N TYR A 12 -8.03 1.67 -8.14
CA TYR A 12 -7.59 1.19 -9.45
C TYR A 12 -8.53 0.12 -10.02
N HIS A 13 -8.89 -0.88 -9.21
CA HIS A 13 -9.80 -1.95 -9.60
C HIS A 13 -11.22 -1.44 -9.83
N LYS A 14 -11.75 -0.60 -8.93
CA LYS A 14 -13.07 0.01 -9.09
C LYS A 14 -13.17 0.85 -10.36
N ALA A 15 -12.10 1.57 -10.75
CA ALA A 15 -12.06 2.33 -11.99
C ALA A 15 -12.18 1.45 -13.26
N LYS A 16 -11.89 0.15 -13.15
CA LYS A 16 -12.06 -0.85 -14.22
C LYS A 16 -13.41 -1.57 -14.17
N GLY A 17 -14.27 -1.23 -13.20
CA GLY A 17 -15.56 -1.88 -13.00
C GLY A 17 -15.50 -3.11 -12.06
N ASP A 18 -14.36 -3.39 -11.44
CA ASP A 18 -14.23 -4.52 -10.52
C ASP A 18 -14.94 -4.23 -9.19
N GLN A 19 -15.47 -5.28 -8.57
CA GLN A 19 -15.96 -5.22 -7.20
C GLN A 19 -14.81 -5.46 -6.22
N VAL A 20 -14.64 -4.55 -5.27
CA VAL A 20 -13.58 -4.64 -4.26
C VAL A 20 -14.20 -4.64 -2.86
N PHE A 21 -13.75 -5.57 -2.03
CA PHE A 21 -14.18 -5.71 -0.64
C PHE A 21 -12.99 -6.08 0.26
N LEU A 22 -13.07 -5.70 1.54
CA LEU A 22 -12.16 -6.22 2.55
C LEU A 22 -12.52 -7.68 2.86
N ASN A 23 -11.55 -8.46 3.34
CA ASN A 23 -11.66 -9.90 3.59
C ASN A 23 -12.62 -10.30 4.74
N PHE A 24 -13.71 -9.55 4.95
CA PHE A 24 -14.77 -9.82 5.89
C PHE A 24 -16.12 -9.30 5.34
N PRO A 25 -17.12 -10.18 5.09
CA PRO A 25 -17.06 -11.64 5.21
C PRO A 25 -16.06 -12.28 4.25
N LEU A 26 -15.62 -13.50 4.57
CA LEU A 26 -14.70 -14.28 3.73
C LEU A 26 -15.42 -14.72 2.44
N ASN A 27 -15.17 -14.00 1.35
CA ASN A 27 -15.57 -14.40 0.00
C ASN A 27 -14.33 -14.83 -0.81
N ARG A 28 -14.53 -15.60 -1.87
CA ARG A 28 -13.45 -15.96 -2.81
C ARG A 28 -13.41 -14.93 -3.95
N PRO A 29 -12.43 -14.01 -3.98
CA PRO A 29 -12.24 -13.12 -5.11
C PRO A 29 -11.41 -13.80 -6.21
N ASP A 30 -11.46 -13.23 -7.42
CA ASP A 30 -10.55 -13.59 -8.52
C ASP A 30 -9.11 -13.13 -8.25
N ILE A 31 -8.95 -12.01 -7.54
CA ILE A 31 -7.66 -11.40 -7.20
C ILE A 31 -7.63 -11.10 -5.69
N THR A 32 -6.53 -11.48 -5.03
CA THR A 32 -6.31 -11.22 -3.60
C THR A 32 -5.07 -10.38 -3.39
N TYR A 33 -5.20 -9.31 -2.61
CA TYR A 33 -4.07 -8.49 -2.15
C TYR A 33 -3.92 -8.56 -0.64
N ALA A 34 -2.68 -8.59 -0.15
CA ALA A 34 -2.38 -8.43 1.26
C ALA A 34 -1.21 -7.46 1.44
N SER A 35 -1.29 -6.60 2.46
CA SER A 35 -0.24 -5.65 2.78
C SER A 35 0.21 -5.82 4.23
N CYS A 36 1.51 -5.99 4.44
CA CYS A 36 2.11 -6.12 5.75
C CYS A 36 3.22 -5.07 5.91
N VAL A 37 2.99 -4.13 6.82
CA VAL A 37 3.89 -2.99 7.06
C VAL A 37 5.04 -3.36 7.99
N PHE A 38 4.81 -4.26 8.95
CA PHE A 38 5.75 -4.57 10.03
C PHE A 38 6.29 -5.99 9.92
N THR A 39 7.61 -6.15 10.05
CA THR A 39 8.30 -7.44 9.93
C THR A 39 7.85 -8.46 10.98
N TRP A 40 7.49 -8.03 12.20
CA TRP A 40 6.97 -8.95 13.23
C TRP A 40 5.63 -9.59 12.85
N ASN A 41 4.88 -8.98 11.94
CA ASN A 41 3.63 -9.53 11.41
C ASN A 41 3.84 -10.39 10.14
N ALA A 42 5.05 -10.47 9.60
CA ALA A 42 5.34 -11.18 8.35
C ALA A 42 4.94 -12.66 8.41
N LYS A 43 5.02 -13.30 9.59
CA LYS A 43 4.57 -14.70 9.78
C LYS A 43 3.09 -14.92 9.45
N ARG A 44 2.25 -13.87 9.59
CA ARG A 44 0.82 -13.93 9.24
C ARG A 44 0.59 -14.08 7.73
N ARG A 45 1.61 -13.94 6.89
CA ARG A 45 1.49 -14.27 5.45
C ARG A 45 0.99 -15.70 5.21
N ALA A 46 1.28 -16.62 6.14
CA ALA A 46 0.82 -18.00 6.06
C ALA A 46 -0.72 -18.14 6.17
N THR A 47 -1.42 -17.10 6.65
CA THR A 47 -2.89 -17.07 6.72
C THR A 47 -3.53 -16.38 5.52
N VAL A 48 -2.72 -15.90 4.56
CA VAL A 48 -3.21 -15.25 3.35
C VAL A 48 -3.53 -16.34 2.31
N PRO A 49 -4.64 -16.23 1.55
CA PRO A 49 -4.97 -17.19 0.49
C PRO A 49 -3.82 -17.45 -0.49
N HIS A 50 -3.71 -18.69 -0.97
CA HIS A 50 -2.75 -19.05 -2.01
C HIS A 50 -2.99 -18.21 -3.28
N GLY A 51 -1.89 -17.74 -3.90
CA GLY A 51 -1.96 -16.88 -5.08
C GLY A 51 -2.16 -15.39 -4.81
N ALA A 52 -2.30 -14.98 -3.55
CA ALA A 52 -2.40 -13.57 -3.20
C ALA A 52 -1.10 -12.81 -3.52
N THR A 53 -1.25 -11.59 -4.03
CA THR A 53 -0.15 -10.64 -4.15
C THR A 53 0.09 -10.00 -2.79
N VAL A 54 1.25 -10.26 -2.19
CA VAL A 54 1.59 -9.77 -0.85
C VAL A 54 2.70 -8.72 -0.95
N GLY A 55 2.46 -7.53 -0.38
CA GLY A 55 3.44 -6.45 -0.37
C GLY A 55 3.57 -5.76 0.98
N GLY A 56 4.31 -4.65 0.99
CA GLY A 56 4.55 -3.82 2.16
C GLY A 56 5.93 -4.05 2.78
N SER A 57 6.39 -3.06 3.55
CA SER A 57 7.75 -3.01 4.09
C SER A 57 8.11 -4.20 5.00
N GLY A 58 7.12 -4.88 5.57
CA GLY A 58 7.31 -6.07 6.39
C GLY A 58 7.57 -7.35 5.58
N ILE A 59 7.43 -7.29 4.25
CA ILE A 59 7.56 -8.43 3.32
C ILE A 59 8.76 -8.21 2.40
N ASP A 60 8.76 -7.10 1.68
CA ASP A 60 9.83 -6.70 0.76
C ASP A 60 9.89 -5.17 0.74
N LEU A 61 11.06 -4.63 1.09
CA LEU A 61 11.29 -3.18 1.11
C LEU A 61 11.30 -2.55 -0.28
N LYS A 62 11.59 -3.34 -1.33
CA LYS A 62 11.67 -2.89 -2.71
C LYS A 62 10.38 -3.10 -3.50
N ALA A 63 9.36 -3.68 -2.89
CA ALA A 63 8.07 -3.86 -3.55
C ALA A 63 7.40 -2.50 -3.78
N GLU A 64 7.16 -2.18 -5.04
CA GLU A 64 6.50 -0.95 -5.47
C GLU A 64 5.16 -1.25 -6.12
N LEU A 65 4.21 -0.32 -5.96
CA LEU A 65 2.98 -0.33 -6.74
C LEU A 65 3.28 0.10 -8.18
N LEU A 66 2.45 -0.34 -9.12
CA LEU A 66 2.49 0.19 -10.48
C LEU A 66 2.34 1.73 -10.44
N PRO A 67 3.03 2.49 -11.30
CA PRO A 67 2.99 3.96 -11.26
C PRO A 67 1.58 4.54 -11.29
N GLU A 68 0.69 3.98 -12.13
CA GLU A 68 -0.73 4.34 -12.22
C GLU A 68 -1.52 4.09 -10.93
N VAL A 69 -1.18 3.04 -10.17
CA VAL A 69 -1.78 2.75 -8.87
C VAL A 69 -1.19 3.65 -7.80
N GLU A 70 0.12 3.93 -7.86
CA GLU A 70 0.76 4.78 -6.85
C GLU A 70 0.27 6.24 -6.90
N HIS A 71 -0.12 6.74 -8.07
CA HIS A 71 -0.54 8.14 -8.23
C HIS A 71 -2.07 8.33 -8.29
N ILE A 72 -2.84 7.27 -8.05
CA ILE A 72 -4.30 7.35 -7.99
C ILE A 72 -4.77 7.92 -6.65
N MET A 73 -5.92 8.61 -6.67
CA MET A 73 -6.62 9.01 -5.46
C MET A 73 -7.04 7.75 -4.67
N PRO A 74 -6.72 7.65 -3.36
CA PRO A 74 -7.11 6.50 -2.55
C PRO A 74 -8.63 6.36 -2.44
N ASP A 75 -9.13 5.12 -2.47
CA ASP A 75 -10.53 4.82 -2.20
C ASP A 75 -10.80 4.84 -0.68
N TYR A 76 -11.30 5.97 -0.19
CA TYR A 76 -11.71 6.13 1.21
C TYR A 76 -12.96 5.31 1.56
N SER A 77 -13.76 4.90 0.56
CA SER A 77 -14.94 4.07 0.79
C SER A 77 -14.58 2.65 1.26
N LEU A 78 -13.34 2.19 1.02
CA LEU A 78 -12.85 0.88 1.48
C LEU A 78 -12.78 0.81 3.01
N TYR A 79 -12.56 1.95 3.66
CA TYR A 79 -12.47 2.08 5.11
C TYR A 79 -13.43 3.19 5.58
N PRO A 80 -14.73 2.90 5.74
CA PRO A 80 -15.77 3.92 5.92
C PRO A 80 -15.64 4.74 7.21
N GLY A 81 -14.81 4.31 8.17
CA GLY A 81 -14.55 5.05 9.41
C GLY A 81 -13.45 6.12 9.31
N ILE A 82 -12.94 6.44 8.11
CA ILE A 82 -11.95 7.50 7.92
C ILE A 82 -12.65 8.76 7.41
N ASP A 83 -12.52 9.85 8.15
CA ASP A 83 -13.04 11.19 7.81
C ASP A 83 -11.94 12.18 7.39
N SER A 84 -10.71 11.70 7.25
CA SER A 84 -9.52 12.51 6.98
C SER A 84 -8.76 12.05 5.74
N SER A 85 -8.12 12.99 5.06
CA SER A 85 -7.24 12.67 3.93
C SER A 85 -5.88 12.17 4.43
N MET A 86 -5.37 11.12 3.81
CA MET A 86 -4.04 10.57 4.09
C MET A 86 -3.11 10.82 2.90
N GLY A 87 -1.90 11.26 3.20
CA GLY A 87 -0.87 11.49 2.19
C GLY A 87 0.48 11.81 2.82
N PHE A 88 1.48 11.95 1.96
CA PHE A 88 2.82 12.37 2.35
C PHE A 88 3.14 13.69 1.65
N THR A 89 3.67 14.65 2.40
CA THR A 89 4.15 15.92 1.84
C THR A 89 5.48 15.75 1.09
N SER A 90 6.26 14.72 1.46
CA SER A 90 7.55 14.39 0.84
C SER A 90 7.83 12.89 0.96
N ARG A 91 8.78 12.40 0.17
CA ARG A 91 9.30 11.02 0.21
C ARG A 91 10.80 11.06 0.44
N GLY A 92 11.34 10.05 1.13
CA GLY A 92 12.76 9.96 1.49
C GLY A 92 13.12 10.64 2.83
N CYS A 93 14.33 10.38 3.31
CA CYS A 93 14.85 10.95 4.57
C CYS A 93 16.37 11.12 4.53
N ILE A 94 16.85 12.29 5.00
CA ILE A 94 18.30 12.59 5.07
C ILE A 94 19.02 11.93 6.26
N ARG A 95 18.27 11.45 7.26
CA ARG A 95 18.81 10.92 8.51
C ARG A 95 19.17 9.45 8.38
N LYS A 96 20.17 8.97 9.13
CA LYS A 96 20.61 7.56 9.16
C LYS A 96 20.34 6.90 10.51
N CYS A 97 19.14 7.11 11.07
CA CYS A 97 18.79 6.54 12.37
C CYS A 97 18.77 5.00 12.30
N PRO A 98 19.33 4.27 13.30
CA PRO A 98 19.48 2.81 13.22
C PRO A 98 18.14 2.04 13.25
N TRP A 99 17.03 2.70 13.62
CA TRP A 99 15.69 2.13 13.64
C TRP A 99 14.82 2.52 12.43
N CYS A 100 15.30 3.39 11.54
CA CYS A 100 14.49 3.97 10.46
C CYS A 100 14.74 3.27 9.13
N ILE A 101 13.68 2.71 8.55
CA ILE A 101 13.74 2.03 7.23
C ILE A 101 13.70 2.99 6.03
N VAL A 102 13.29 4.25 6.24
CA VAL A 102 13.00 5.20 5.14
C VAL A 102 14.22 5.47 4.25
N PRO A 103 15.45 5.69 4.77
CA PRO A 103 16.61 5.95 3.91
C PRO A 103 16.94 4.79 2.97
N GLU A 104 16.72 3.55 3.41
CA GLU A 104 16.91 2.36 2.58
C GLU A 104 15.75 2.18 1.59
N LYS A 105 14.51 2.37 2.05
CA LYS A 105 13.30 2.15 1.27
C LYS A 105 13.08 3.23 0.19
N GLU A 106 13.22 4.49 0.57
CA GLU A 106 12.80 5.64 -0.26
C GLU A 106 13.99 6.49 -0.73
N GLY A 107 15.16 6.34 -0.09
CA GLY A 107 16.36 7.09 -0.39
C GLY A 107 16.39 8.48 0.26
N GLN A 108 17.22 9.36 -0.32
CA GLN A 108 17.30 10.77 0.06
C GLN A 108 15.98 11.50 -0.26
N ILE A 109 15.75 12.64 0.40
CA ILE A 109 14.60 13.49 0.09
C ILE A 109 14.66 13.87 -1.38
N LYS A 110 13.62 13.52 -2.12
CA LYS A 110 13.48 13.88 -3.53
C LYS A 110 12.75 15.22 -3.62
N PRO A 111 13.21 16.18 -4.46
CA PRO A 111 12.43 17.37 -4.76
C PRO A 111 11.07 16.94 -5.29
N TRP A 112 10.00 17.56 -4.78
CA TRP A 112 8.65 17.32 -5.29
C TRP A 112 8.64 17.74 -6.76
N SER A 113 8.61 16.76 -7.66
CA SER A 113 8.57 17.03 -9.10
C SER A 113 7.29 16.40 -9.64
N PHE A 114 6.43 17.25 -10.21
CA PHE A 114 5.41 16.82 -11.15
C PHE A 114 6.13 16.23 -12.37
N HIS A 115 6.57 14.97 -12.31
CA HIS A 115 6.99 14.26 -13.52
C HIS A 115 5.73 13.73 -14.21
N TRP A 116 5.08 14.61 -14.96
CA TRP A 116 4.48 14.22 -16.23
C TRP A 116 5.63 14.26 -17.25
N VAL A 117 6.19 13.10 -17.55
CA VAL A 117 6.88 12.84 -18.82
C VAL A 117 6.31 11.58 -19.40
#